data_AF-A0A7L0WAZ1-F1
#
_entry.id   AF-A0A7L0WAZ1-F1
#
_cell.length_a   1.000
_cell.length_b   1.000
_cell.length_c   1.000
_cell.angle_alpha   90.00
_cell.angle_beta   90.00
_cell.angle_gamma   90.00
#
_symmetry.space_group_name_H-M   'P 1'
#
loop_
_entity.id
_entity.type
_entity.pdbx_description
1 polymer ?
#
loop_
_entity_poly.entity_id
_entity_poly.type
_entity_poly.pdbx_seq_one_letter_code
_entity_poly.pdbx_strand_id
1 'polypeptide(L)'
;VTLPFQALIFYWDGTVSLMNTATSQVVYCFNSPPSHAVASPWQPVFTLDTVNRCLLLRGDEKQHADVLAQSRASHSTIFLFDFNYCPLKEAFPEEPDLSFKSLENLSLFERCNIFLRDR
;
A
#
# COMPACT_ATOMS: atom_id res chain seq x y z
N VAL A 1 5.19 1.09 -16.32
CA VAL A 1 3.85 0.66 -15.87
C VAL A 1 3.58 1.40 -14.58
N THR A 2 2.87 2.52 -14.68
CA THR A 2 2.23 3.17 -13.54
C THR A 2 1.11 2.24 -13.07
N LEU A 3 0.99 2.03 -11.76
CA LEU A 3 -0.12 1.26 -11.19
C LEU A 3 -1.19 2.28 -10.76
N PRO A 4 -2.19 2.60 -11.60
CA PRO A 4 -3.27 3.50 -11.18
C PRO A 4 -4.09 2.82 -10.07
N PHE A 5 -4.70 3.62 -9.20
CA PHE A 5 -5.64 3.15 -8.17
C PHE A 5 -5.04 2.21 -7.10
N GLN A 6 -3.96 2.65 -6.45
CA GLN A 6 -3.33 1.95 -5.33
C GLN A 6 -3.37 2.76 -4.04
N ALA A 7 -3.70 2.09 -2.94
CA ALA A 7 -3.60 2.65 -1.60
C ALA A 7 -2.86 1.68 -0.67
N LEU A 8 -1.91 2.20 0.10
CA LEU A 8 -1.34 1.49 1.25
C LEU A 8 -2.21 1.76 2.47
N ILE A 9 -2.66 0.70 3.13
CA ILE A 9 -3.50 0.76 4.32
C ILE A 9 -2.69 0.27 5.51
N PHE A 10 -2.58 1.11 6.54
CA PHE A 10 -1.92 0.78 7.80
C PHE A 10 -2.97 0.49 8.86
N TYR A 11 -2.94 -0.73 9.41
CA TYR A 11 -3.88 -1.17 10.44
C TYR A 11 -3.26 -1.03 11.84
N TRP A 12 -4.13 -0.98 12.84
CA TRP A 12 -3.74 -0.83 14.26
C TRP A 12 -2.97 -2.02 14.82
N ASP A 13 -3.13 -3.20 14.23
CA ASP A 13 -2.38 -4.41 14.58
C ASP A 13 -0.95 -4.41 13.99
N GLY A 14 -0.58 -3.35 13.25
CA GLY A 14 0.71 -3.23 12.58
C GLY A 14 0.77 -3.89 11.21
N THR A 15 -0.33 -4.49 10.75
CA THR A 15 -0.45 -5.02 9.39
C THR A 15 -0.45 -3.86 8.40
N VAL A 16 0.19 -4.05 7.25
CA VAL A 16 0.12 -3.11 6.12
C VAL A 16 -0.40 -3.85 4.91
N SER A 17 -1.33 -3.26 4.16
CA SER A 17 -1.86 -3.89 2.95
C SER A 17 -1.80 -2.96 1.75
N LEU A 18 -1.71 -3.54 0.56
CA LEU A 18 -1.89 -2.84 -0.72
C LEU A 18 -3.29 -3.14 -1.24
N MET A 19 -4.10 -2.11 -1.40
CA MET A 19 -5.45 -2.20 -1.94
C MET A 19 -5.49 -1.62 -3.36
N ASN A 20 -6.21 -2.32 -4.24
CA ASN A 20 -6.70 -1.78 -5.50
C ASN A 20 -7.95 -0.94 -5.20
N THR A 21 -7.86 0.38 -5.39
CA THR A 21 -8.95 1.30 -5.04
C THR A 21 -10.06 1.30 -6.10
N ALA A 22 -9.83 0.78 -7.29
CA ALA A 22 -10.89 0.63 -8.31
C ALA A 22 -11.82 -0.53 -7.96
N THR A 23 -11.27 -1.65 -7.48
CA THR A 23 -12.06 -2.83 -7.09
C THR A 23 -12.37 -2.90 -5.59
N SER A 24 -11.78 -2.01 -4.79
CA SER A 24 -11.82 -2.05 -3.31
C SER A 24 -11.32 -3.37 -2.72
N GLN A 25 -10.42 -4.07 -3.42
CA GLN A 25 -9.87 -5.36 -2.98
C GLN A 25 -8.44 -5.21 -2.47
N VAL A 26 -8.14 -5.87 -1.36
CA VAL A 26 -6.77 -6.01 -0.87
C VAL A 26 -6.05 -7.04 -1.74
N VAL A 27 -4.94 -6.62 -2.34
CA VAL A 27 -4.13 -7.43 -3.24
C VAL A 27 -2.94 -8.07 -2.51
N TYR A 28 -2.29 -7.31 -1.63
CA TYR A 28 -1.16 -7.81 -0.84
C TYR A 28 -1.28 -7.42 0.63
N CYS A 29 -0.78 -8.30 1.49
CA CYS A 29 -0.55 -8.02 2.91
C CYS A 29 0.95 -8.14 3.21
N PHE A 30 1.50 -7.12 3.82
CA PHE A 30 2.90 -7.02 4.23
C PHE A 30 2.97 -7.24 5.74
N ASN A 31 3.58 -8.36 6.13
CA ASN A 31 3.75 -8.74 7.51
C ASN A 31 5.18 -8.48 7.95
N SER A 32 5.36 -7.80 9.09
CA SER A 32 6.64 -7.79 9.77
C SER A 32 6.89 -9.13 10.49
N PRO A 33 8.15 -9.53 10.72
CA PRO A 33 8.46 -10.64 11.61
C PRO A 33 7.81 -10.44 12.99
N PRO A 34 7.46 -11.51 13.73
CA PRO A 34 6.77 -11.39 15.02
C PRO A 34 7.48 -10.50 16.05
N SER A 35 8.81 -10.44 15.99
CA SER A 35 9.67 -9.60 16.84
C SER A 35 9.60 -8.11 16.52
N HIS A 36 9.02 -7.72 15.38
CA HIS A 36 8.94 -6.33 14.94
C HIS A 36 7.48 -5.92 14.75
N ALA A 37 7.21 -4.64 14.96
CA ALA A 37 5.96 -4.01 14.57
C ALA A 37 6.27 -2.83 13.65
N VAL A 38 5.40 -2.57 12.69
CA VAL A 38 5.43 -1.29 11.98
C VAL A 38 5.21 -0.19 13.01
N ALA A 39 5.93 0.93 12.87
CA ALA A 39 5.73 2.10 13.72
C ALA A 39 4.23 2.47 13.79
N SER A 40 3.84 3.21 14.83
CA SER A 40 2.45 3.66 15.03
C SER A 40 1.79 4.03 13.70
N PRO A 41 0.56 3.54 13.40
CA PRO A 41 -0.13 3.84 12.14
C PRO A 41 -0.29 5.33 11.85
N TRP A 42 -0.13 6.18 12.87
CA TRP A 42 -0.15 7.64 12.77
C TRP A 42 1.16 8.27 12.29
N GLN A 43 2.27 7.52 12.33
CA GLN A 43 3.60 7.95 11.89
C GLN A 43 4.36 6.80 11.20
N PRO A 44 3.80 6.20 10.14
CA PRO A 44 4.49 5.14 9.42
C PRO A 44 5.69 5.73 8.68
N VAL A 45 6.81 5.03 8.71
CA VAL A 45 8.00 5.36 7.91
C VAL A 45 8.10 4.34 6.79
N PHE A 46 7.75 4.76 5.58
CA PHE A 46 7.75 3.92 4.40
C PHE A 46 8.17 4.71 3.16
N THR A 47 8.61 4.01 2.12
CA THR A 47 8.69 4.56 0.77
C THR A 47 8.31 3.51 -0.25
N LEU A 48 7.60 3.94 -1.28
CA LEU A 48 7.17 3.09 -2.39
C LEU A 48 7.96 3.50 -3.64
N ASP A 49 8.86 2.63 -4.08
CA ASP A 49 9.63 2.84 -5.30
C ASP A 49 8.90 2.18 -6.46
N THR A 50 8.29 3.00 -7.33
CA THR A 50 7.57 2.54 -8.51
C THR A 50 8.48 2.14 -9.66
N VAL A 51 9.74 2.60 -9.67
CA VAL A 51 10.75 2.26 -10.68
C VAL A 51 11.29 0.87 -10.42
N ASN A 52 11.74 0.62 -9.19
CA ASN A 52 12.26 -0.68 -8.76
C ASN A 52 11.15 -1.65 -8.31
N ARG A 53 9.90 -1.17 -8.23
CA ARG A 53 8.71 -1.92 -7.83
C ARG A 53 8.91 -2.58 -6.47
N CYS A 54 9.25 -1.79 -5.47
CA CYS A 54 9.39 -2.30 -4.11
C CYS A 54 8.80 -1.34 -3.07
N LEU A 55 8.39 -1.92 -1.95
CA LEU A 55 8.00 -1.20 -0.74
C LEU A 55 9.10 -1.37 0.30
N LEU A 56 9.61 -0.26 0.80
CA LEU A 56 10.48 -0.21 1.96
C LEU A 56 9.66 0.23 3.17
N LEU A 57 9.70 -0.56 4.23
CA LEU A 57 8.89 -0.35 5.41
C LEU A 57 9.75 -0.48 6.66
N ARG A 58 9.77 0.56 7.49
CA ARG A 58 10.42 0.48 8.80
C ARG A 58 9.56 -0.35 9.75
N GLY A 59 10.17 -1.34 10.39
CA GLY A 59 9.64 -1.94 11.60
C GLY A 59 10.57 -1.72 12.77
N ASP A 60 9.98 -1.44 13.92
CA ASP A 60 10.67 -1.29 15.19
C ASP A 60 10.57 -2.59 15.97
N GLU A 61 11.67 -2.97 16.63
CA GLU A 61 11.70 -4.14 17.48
C GLU A 61 10.71 -3.97 18.65
N LYS A 62 9.87 -4.98 18.87
CA LYS A 62 8.95 -5.00 20.00
C LYS A 62 9.77 -5.14 21.28
N GLN A 63 9.69 -4.14 22.15
CA GLN A 63 10.33 -4.24 23.46
C GLN A 63 9.66 -5.35 24.26
N HIS A 64 10.44 -6.35 24.65
CA HIS A 64 9.99 -7.33 25.65
C HIS A 64 9.78 -6.60 26.98
N ALA A 65 8.60 -6.80 27.59
CA ALA A 65 8.19 -6.16 28.83
C ALA A 65 9.17 -6.36 30.01
N ASP A 66 10.08 -7.34 29.92
CA ASP A 66 11.03 -7.69 30.98
C ASP A 66 12.38 -6.96 30.93
N VAL A 67 12.72 -6.23 29.84
CA VAL A 67 14.01 -5.53 29.78
C VAL A 67 13.84 -4.07 30.20
N LEU A 68 13.64 -3.89 31.50
CA LEU A 68 13.82 -2.59 32.13
C LEU A 68 15.27 -2.12 31.90
N ALA A 69 15.41 -1.03 31.15
CA ALA A 69 16.53 -0.08 31.24
C ALA A 69 17.87 -0.42 30.56
N GLN A 70 17.90 -0.96 29.34
CA GLN A 70 19.12 -0.86 28.51
C GLN A 70 18.81 -0.35 27.10
N SER A 71 19.35 0.86 26.81
CA SER A 71 19.31 1.60 25.55
C SER A 71 17.93 2.09 25.08
N ARG A 72 17.67 3.40 25.22
CA ARG A 72 16.47 4.10 24.70
C ARG A 72 16.47 4.27 23.17
N ALA A 73 17.20 3.42 22.44
CA ALA A 73 17.15 3.37 20.99
C ALA A 73 16.40 2.09 20.61
N SER A 74 15.10 2.22 20.31
CA SER A 74 14.37 1.13 19.66
C SER A 74 15.15 0.73 18.40
N HIS A 75 15.60 -0.52 18.34
CA HIS A 75 16.29 -1.02 17.16
C HIS A 75 15.28 -1.05 16.01
N SER A 76 15.58 -0.31 14.95
CA SER A 76 14.73 -0.20 13.77
C SER A 76 15.37 -0.94 12.62
N THR A 77 14.54 -1.70 11.91
CA THR A 77 14.93 -2.48 10.74
C THR A 77 14.10 -2.02 9.54
N ILE A 78 14.71 -1.89 8.37
CA ILE A 78 13.99 -1.65 7.12
C ILE A 78 13.72 -2.98 6.44
N PHE A 79 12.44 -3.29 6.25
CA PHE A 79 11.97 -4.43 5.48
C PHE A 79 11.76 -4.03 4.02
N LEU A 80 12.23 -4.87 3.10
CA LEU A 80 12.07 -4.69 1.66
C LEU A 80 11.10 -5.73 1.13
N PHE A 81 10.03 -5.27 0.50
CA PHE A 81 9.06 -6.09 -0.21
C PHE A 81 9.21 -5.84 -1.71
N ASP A 82 9.73 -6.83 -2.43
CA ASP A 82 9.97 -6.76 -3.87
C ASP A 82 8.75 -7.30 -4.65
N PHE A 83 8.19 -6.48 -5.53
CA PHE A 83 7.04 -6.87 -6.35
C PHE A 83 7.42 -7.44 -7.71
N ASN A 84 8.70 -7.49 -8.07
CA ASN A 84 9.15 -8.04 -9.36
C ASN A 84 8.83 -9.54 -9.48
N TYR A 85 8.67 -10.23 -8.35
CA TYR A 85 8.31 -11.65 -8.28
C TYR A 85 6.81 -11.88 -8.03
N CYS A 86 6.03 -10.81 -7.91
CA CYS A 86 4.60 -10.87 -7.69
C CYS A 86 3.84 -10.70 -9.02
N PRO A 87 2.75 -11.46 -9.27
CA PRO A 87 1.92 -11.29 -10.46
C PRO A 87 1.02 -10.05 -10.32
N LEU A 88 1.63 -8.86 -10.19
CA LEU A 88 0.94 -7.58 -10.07
C LEU A 88 -0.03 -7.32 -11.23
N LYS A 89 0.25 -7.87 -12.42
CA LYS A 89 -0.58 -7.73 -13.62
C LYS A 89 -1.99 -8.32 -13.46
N GLU A 90 -2.15 -9.36 -12.65
CA GLU A 90 -3.45 -10.01 -12.47
C GLU A 90 -4.35 -9.23 -11.52
N ALA A 91 -3.76 -8.58 -10.52
CA ALA A 91 -4.50 -7.84 -9.50
C ALA A 91 -4.66 -6.34 -9.79
N PHE A 92 -3.82 -5.82 -10.68
CA PHE A 92 -3.94 -4.50 -11.29
C PHE A 92 -3.98 -4.71 -12.80
N PRO A 93 -5.11 -5.19 -13.35
CA PRO A 93 -5.26 -5.20 -14.79
C PRO A 93 -5.01 -3.78 -15.30
N GLU A 94 -4.14 -3.65 -16.32
CA GLU A 94 -4.10 -2.43 -17.10
C GLU A 94 -5.55 -2.14 -17.52
N GLU A 95 -5.96 -0.87 -17.40
CA GLU A 95 -7.34 -0.49 -17.71
C GLU A 95 -7.76 -1.16 -19.02
N PRO A 96 -8.98 -1.74 -19.11
CA PRO A 96 -9.55 -1.92 -20.43
C PRO A 96 -9.47 -0.56 -21.11
N ASP A 97 -9.04 -0.51 -22.37
CA ASP A 97 -8.91 0.69 -23.23
C ASP A 97 -10.24 1.47 -23.33
N LEU A 98 -10.78 1.94 -22.22
CA LEU A 98 -11.78 2.98 -22.15
C LEU A 98 -10.94 4.23 -22.22
N SER A 99 -10.62 4.61 -23.46
CA SER A 99 -9.84 5.79 -23.78
C SER A 99 -10.20 6.92 -22.81
N PHE A 100 -9.37 7.18 -21.79
CA PHE A 100 -9.62 8.30 -20.87
C PHE A 100 -9.70 9.63 -21.64
N LYS A 101 -9.12 9.66 -22.85
CA LYS A 101 -9.29 10.71 -23.86
C LYS A 101 -10.75 11.01 -24.25
N SER A 102 -11.67 10.05 -24.16
CA SER A 102 -13.09 10.29 -24.45
C SER A 102 -13.81 10.96 -23.28
N LEU A 103 -13.43 10.64 -22.03
CA LEU A 103 -13.99 11.26 -20.83
C LEU A 103 -13.48 12.68 -20.59
N GLU A 104 -12.23 12.98 -20.96
CA GLU A 104 -11.64 14.32 -20.82
C GLU A 104 -12.40 15.41 -21.57
N ASN A 105 -13.14 15.06 -22.63
CA ASN A 105 -13.97 15.98 -23.41
C ASN A 105 -15.39 16.15 -22.86
N LEU A 106 -15.79 15.37 -21.85
CA LEU A 106 -17.11 15.48 -21.24
C LEU A 106 -17.11 16.49 -20.10
N SER A 107 -18.25 17.16 -19.93
CA SER A 107 -18.47 18.04 -18.79
C SER A 107 -18.48 17.24 -17.48
N LEU A 108 -18.15 17.90 -16.37
CA LEU A 108 -18.14 17.27 -15.04
C LEU A 108 -19.46 16.55 -14.72
N PHE A 109 -20.59 17.15 -15.13
CA PHE A 109 -21.92 16.59 -14.93
C PHE A 109 -22.13 15.26 -15.67
N GLU A 110 -21.65 15.15 -16.90
CA GLU A 110 -21.75 13.92 -17.70
C GLU A 110 -20.86 12.81 -17.12
N ARG A 111 -19.66 13.17 -16.64
CA ARG A 111 -18.76 12.22 -15.97
C ARG A 111 -19.39 11.65 -14.70
N CYS A 112 -20.04 12.48 -13.89
CA CYS A 112 -20.74 12.03 -12.69
C CYS A 112 -21.94 11.13 -13.02
N ASN A 113 -22.69 11.42 -14.07
CA ASN A 113 -23.84 10.60 -14.47
C ASN A 113 -23.45 9.20 -14.96
N ILE A 114 -22.31 9.07 -15.66
CA ILE A 114 -21.80 7.74 -16.08
C ILE A 114 -21.46 6.92 -14.83
N PHE A 115 -20.71 7.49 -13.90
CA PHE A 115 -20.33 6.81 -12.64
C PHE A 115 -21.55 6.38 -11.80
N LEU A 116 -22.64 7.14 -11.84
CA LEU A 116 -23.86 6.82 -11.09
C LEU A 116 -24.75 5.78 -11.77
N ARG A 117 -24.62 5.54 -13.07
CA ARG A 117 -25.42 4.54 -13.81
C ARG A 117 -24.89 3.11 -13.66
N ASP A 118 -23.60 2.95 -13.38
CA ASP A 118 -22.95 1.64 -13.27
C ASP A 118 -23.00 1.06 -11.84
N ARG A 119 -23.90 1.57 -11.00
CA ARG A 119 -24.20 1.08 -9.63
C ARG A 119 -25.55 0.37 -9.59
#